data_AF-A0AAN7RNL2-F1
#
_entry.id   AF-A0AAN7RNL2-F1
#
_cell.length_a   1.000
_cell.length_b   1.000
_cell.length_c   1.000
_cell.angle_alpha   90.00
_cell.angle_beta   90.00
_cell.angle_gamma   90.00
#
_symmetry.space_group_name_H-M   'P 1'
#
loop_
_entity.id
_entity.type
_entity.pdbx_description
1 polymer ?
#
loop_
_entity_poly.entity_id
_entity_poly.type
_entity_poly.pdbx_seq_one_letter_code
_entity_poly.pdbx_strand_id
1 'polypeptide(L)'
;MGLDMRPDATTSHIRQLKCYWVETIVAGNYTEMEREEADRPKSACSRLSKLLWHGGSVYDAWFSCASNQVAQVLLTLPYSFSQLGMLSGILFQLFYGLMGSWTAYLISVLYVEYRTRKEREKVDFRNHVIQWFEVLDGLLGRHWRNIGLFFNCTFLLFGSVIQLIACASNIYYINDNLDKRTWTYIFGACCATTVFIPSFHNYRIWSFLGLLMTTYTAWYLTIASLLHGQVEGVKHSAPSTMVLYFTGATNILYTFGGHAVTVEIMHAMWKPQKFKLIYLIATVYVLTLTLPSASAVYWAFGDTLLTHSNAVSLLPRTRFRDAAVILMLIHQVT
;
A
#
# COMPACT_ATOMS: atom_id res chain seq x y z
N MET A 1 -31.99 -28.52 26.03
CA MET A 1 -32.82 -28.36 24.81
C MET A 1 -32.26 -27.18 24.04
N GLY A 2 -31.29 -27.42 23.15
CA GLY A 2 -30.70 -26.39 22.30
C GLY A 2 -31.43 -26.39 20.96
N LEU A 3 -32.07 -25.26 20.62
CA LEU A 3 -32.66 -25.05 19.30
C LEU A 3 -31.61 -24.47 18.36
N ASP A 4 -31.28 -25.27 17.36
CA ASP A 4 -30.40 -24.99 16.23
C ASP A 4 -31.04 -23.92 15.33
N MET A 5 -30.49 -22.70 15.32
CA MET A 5 -30.92 -21.62 14.42
C MET A 5 -30.17 -21.71 13.11
N ARG A 6 -30.71 -22.47 12.14
CA ARG A 6 -30.30 -22.34 10.74
C ARG A 6 -30.92 -21.07 10.13
N PRO A 7 -30.14 -20.24 9.40
CA PRO A 7 -30.71 -19.09 8.70
C PRO A 7 -31.64 -19.56 7.58
N ASP A 8 -32.84 -18.98 7.57
CA ASP A 8 -33.94 -19.33 6.68
C ASP A 8 -33.58 -19.04 5.20
N ALA A 9 -33.84 -20.01 4.31
CA ALA A 9 -33.39 -20.01 2.91
C ALA A 9 -33.88 -18.76 2.15
N THR A 10 -35.05 -18.26 2.53
CA THR A 10 -35.71 -17.07 1.99
C THR A 10 -34.89 -15.79 2.23
N THR A 11 -34.24 -15.66 3.39
CA THR A 11 -33.40 -14.49 3.71
C THR A 11 -32.10 -14.49 2.89
N SER A 12 -31.56 -15.67 2.60
CA SER A 12 -30.36 -15.82 1.76
C SER A 12 -30.64 -15.44 0.29
N HIS A 13 -31.81 -15.84 -0.22
CA HIS A 13 -32.23 -15.59 -1.59
C HIS A 13 -32.55 -14.10 -1.82
N ILE A 14 -33.13 -13.42 -0.83
CA ILE A 14 -33.39 -11.97 -0.88
C ILE A 14 -32.07 -11.17 -0.84
N ARG A 15 -31.07 -11.62 -0.06
CA ARG A 15 -29.73 -11.02 -0.08
C ARG A 15 -29.04 -11.19 -1.43
N GLN A 16 -29.12 -12.38 -2.04
CA GLN A 16 -28.57 -12.63 -3.37
C GLN A 16 -29.25 -11.78 -4.44
N LEU A 17 -30.57 -11.69 -4.43
CA LEU A 17 -31.32 -10.85 -5.37
C LEU A 17 -30.98 -9.36 -5.22
N LYS A 18 -30.84 -8.86 -3.98
CA LYS A 18 -30.38 -7.49 -3.72
C LYS A 18 -28.96 -7.25 -4.25
N CYS A 19 -28.06 -8.22 -4.08
CA CYS A 19 -26.68 -8.11 -4.57
C CYS A 19 -26.65 -8.05 -6.11
N TYR A 20 -27.40 -8.94 -6.78
CA TYR A 20 -27.52 -8.98 -8.24
C TYR A 20 -28.17 -7.70 -8.82
N TRP A 21 -29.19 -7.17 -8.16
CA TRP A 21 -29.83 -5.91 -8.57
C TRP A 21 -28.91 -4.70 -8.45
N VAL A 22 -28.11 -4.65 -7.37
CA VAL A 22 -27.09 -3.60 -7.18
C VAL A 22 -26.01 -3.69 -8.26
N GLU A 23 -25.54 -4.90 -8.61
CA GLU A 23 -24.60 -5.08 -9.71
C GLU A 23 -25.14 -4.59 -11.06
N THR A 24 -26.45 -4.77 -11.29
CA THR A 24 -27.10 -4.41 -12.56
C THR A 24 -27.31 -2.90 -12.70
N ILE A 25 -27.76 -2.21 -11.66
CA ILE A 25 -27.93 -0.74 -11.67
C ILE A 25 -26.58 -0.06 -11.85
N VAL A 26 -25.57 -0.52 -11.10
CA VAL A 26 -24.25 0.10 -11.15
C VAL A 26 -23.61 -0.13 -12.53
N ALA A 27 -23.77 -1.31 -13.13
CA ALA A 27 -23.33 -1.56 -14.52
C ALA A 27 -24.04 -0.65 -15.54
N GLY A 28 -25.34 -0.38 -15.36
CA GLY A 28 -26.14 0.46 -16.27
C GLY A 28 -25.62 1.89 -16.40
N ASN A 29 -25.33 2.56 -15.28
CA ASN A 29 -24.88 3.97 -15.28
C ASN A 29 -23.44 4.16 -15.78
N TYR A 30 -22.57 3.15 -15.67
CA TYR A 30 -21.22 3.21 -16.27
C TYR A 30 -21.28 3.24 -17.80
N THR A 31 -22.19 2.48 -18.40
CA THR A 31 -22.42 2.50 -19.85
C THR A 31 -22.92 3.85 -20.36
N GLU A 32 -23.66 4.61 -19.53
CA GLU A 32 -24.12 5.96 -19.87
C GLU A 32 -22.99 6.99 -19.81
N MET A 33 -22.11 6.93 -18.79
CA MET A 33 -20.91 7.77 -18.75
C MET A 33 -19.92 7.48 -19.89
N GLU A 34 -19.77 6.21 -20.29
CA GLU A 34 -18.96 5.85 -21.48
C GLU A 34 -19.59 6.37 -22.79
N ARG A 35 -20.93 6.48 -22.87
CA ARG A 35 -21.64 7.02 -24.03
C ARG A 35 -21.50 8.54 -24.15
N GLU A 36 -21.60 9.30 -23.05
CA GLU A 36 -21.46 10.77 -23.08
C GLU A 36 -20.05 11.23 -23.47
N GLU A 37 -19.01 10.44 -23.21
CA GLU A 37 -17.62 10.76 -23.59
C GLU A 37 -17.22 10.29 -25.01
N ALA A 38 -17.97 9.35 -25.59
CA ALA A 38 -17.70 8.85 -26.93
C ALA A 38 -17.91 9.92 -28.02
N ASP A 39 -18.66 10.97 -27.70
CA ASP A 39 -19.16 12.00 -28.64
C ASP A 39 -18.22 13.21 -28.83
N ARG A 40 -17.02 13.21 -28.23
CA ARG A 40 -16.02 14.28 -28.46
C ARG A 40 -15.04 13.92 -29.58
N PRO A 41 -14.68 14.85 -30.48
CA PRO A 41 -13.79 14.58 -31.62
C PRO A 41 -12.38 14.17 -31.14
N LYS A 42 -11.84 13.06 -31.69
CA LYS A 42 -10.63 12.39 -31.18
C LYS A 42 -9.37 12.76 -32.00
N SER A 43 -8.41 13.41 -31.35
CA SER A 43 -7.06 13.68 -31.88
C SER A 43 -6.05 12.61 -31.41
N ALA A 44 -4.99 12.34 -32.17
CA ALA A 44 -3.92 11.39 -31.78
C ALA A 44 -3.23 11.79 -30.44
N CYS A 45 -3.07 13.09 -30.19
CA CYS A 45 -2.53 13.60 -28.93
C CYS A 45 -3.49 13.35 -27.75
N SER A 46 -4.81 13.41 -28.00
CA SER A 46 -5.82 13.03 -26.99
C SER A 46 -5.87 11.52 -26.72
N ARG A 47 -5.48 10.68 -27.69
CA ARG A 47 -5.37 9.22 -27.48
C ARG A 47 -4.17 8.85 -26.63
N LEU A 48 -3.01 9.48 -26.88
CA LEU A 48 -1.81 9.28 -26.06
C LEU A 48 -2.04 9.82 -24.64
N SER A 49 -2.67 10.99 -24.54
CA SER A 49 -3.05 11.58 -23.26
C SER A 49 -4.06 10.71 -22.51
N LYS A 50 -5.09 10.16 -23.18
CA LYS A 50 -6.01 9.19 -22.55
C LYS A 50 -5.31 7.89 -22.15
N LEU A 51 -4.36 7.38 -22.92
CA LEU A 51 -3.65 6.13 -22.56
C LEU A 51 -2.75 6.31 -21.32
N LEU A 52 -2.03 7.43 -21.27
CA LEU A 52 -1.08 7.75 -20.21
C LEU A 52 -1.76 8.27 -18.94
N TRP A 53 -2.84 9.03 -19.13
CA TRP A 53 -3.48 9.77 -18.06
C TRP A 53 -4.90 9.24 -17.73
N HIS A 54 -5.76 8.72 -18.61
CA HIS A 54 -7.01 8.13 -18.10
C HIS A 54 -6.76 6.81 -17.36
N GLY A 55 -6.95 6.85 -16.04
CA GLY A 55 -6.87 5.71 -15.12
C GLY A 55 -8.24 5.37 -14.53
N GLY A 56 -8.33 4.21 -13.89
CA GLY A 56 -9.56 3.68 -13.28
C GLY A 56 -9.81 2.21 -13.64
N SER A 57 -8.93 1.63 -14.45
CA SER A 57 -8.94 0.21 -14.74
C SER A 57 -8.54 -0.61 -13.51
N VAL A 58 -8.86 -1.90 -13.57
CA VAL A 58 -8.44 -2.90 -12.57
C VAL A 58 -6.91 -2.94 -12.42
N TYR A 59 -6.18 -2.72 -13.51
CA TYR A 59 -4.71 -2.69 -13.50
C TYR A 59 -4.16 -1.46 -12.78
N ASP A 60 -4.77 -0.29 -13.00
CA ASP A 60 -4.35 0.94 -12.32
C ASP A 60 -4.52 0.80 -10.81
N ALA A 61 -5.68 0.28 -10.38
CA ALA A 61 -5.94 0.00 -8.98
C ALA A 61 -4.97 -1.05 -8.41
N TRP A 62 -4.61 -2.07 -9.18
CA TRP A 62 -3.62 -3.06 -8.77
C TRP A 62 -2.23 -2.45 -8.60
N PHE A 63 -1.77 -1.64 -9.56
CA PHE A 63 -0.49 -0.92 -9.48
C PHE A 63 -0.44 -0.02 -8.24
N SER A 64 -1.50 0.76 -7.99
CA SER A 64 -1.59 1.63 -6.81
C SER A 64 -1.61 0.83 -5.51
N CYS A 65 -2.37 -0.27 -5.44
CA CYS A 65 -2.41 -1.12 -4.24
C CYS A 65 -1.07 -1.80 -3.95
N ALA A 66 -0.38 -2.30 -4.98
CA ALA A 66 0.90 -2.97 -4.83
C ALA A 66 2.02 -1.97 -4.47
N SER A 67 2.07 -0.82 -5.14
CA SER A 67 3.04 0.25 -4.85
C SER A 67 2.84 0.87 -3.47
N ASN A 68 1.60 1.02 -2.99
CA ASN A 68 1.35 1.56 -1.64
C ASN A 68 1.68 0.58 -0.52
N GLN A 69 1.54 -0.74 -0.75
CA GLN A 69 1.88 -1.76 0.23
C GLN A 69 3.41 -1.95 0.36
N VAL A 70 4.16 -1.75 -0.73
CA VAL A 70 5.62 -1.89 -0.75
C VAL A 70 6.26 -0.52 -0.81
N ALA A 71 6.77 -0.01 0.30
CA ALA A 71 7.49 1.26 0.37
C ALA A 71 8.77 1.10 1.21
N GLN A 72 9.08 2.08 2.07
CA GLN A 72 10.23 2.02 2.98
C GLN A 72 10.30 0.72 3.79
N VAL A 73 9.16 0.13 4.11
CA VAL A 73 9.10 -1.08 4.94
C VAL A 73 9.94 -2.22 4.34
N LEU A 74 10.04 -2.31 3.01
CA LEU A 74 10.86 -3.30 2.30
C LEU A 74 12.32 -3.32 2.78
N LEU A 75 12.90 -2.14 3.04
CA LEU A 75 14.28 -1.99 3.51
C LEU A 75 14.45 -2.34 5.00
N THR A 76 13.36 -2.36 5.75
CA THR A 76 13.34 -2.62 7.20
C THR A 76 12.81 -4.01 7.58
N LEU A 77 12.19 -4.73 6.64
CA LEU A 77 11.68 -6.08 6.88
C LEU A 77 12.77 -7.09 7.30
N PRO A 78 13.99 -7.09 6.71
CA PRO A 78 15.08 -7.93 7.21
C PRO A 78 15.42 -7.64 8.68
N TYR A 79 15.40 -6.36 9.09
CA TYR A 79 15.56 -5.98 10.48
C TYR A 79 14.45 -6.53 11.36
N SER A 80 13.19 -6.49 10.91
CA SER A 80 12.10 -7.12 11.66
C SER A 80 12.30 -8.63 11.80
N PHE A 81 12.81 -9.31 10.78
CA PHE A 81 13.13 -10.73 10.85
C PHE A 81 14.26 -11.01 11.85
N SER A 82 15.25 -10.12 11.99
CA SER A 82 16.27 -10.25 13.03
C SER A 82 15.78 -9.92 14.44
N GLN A 83 14.65 -9.22 14.58
CA GLN A 83 14.05 -8.96 15.89
C GLN A 83 13.19 -10.13 16.39
N LEU A 84 12.43 -10.77 15.49
CA LEU A 84 11.39 -11.72 15.87
C LEU A 84 11.61 -13.15 15.35
N GLY A 85 12.62 -13.35 14.50
CA GLY A 85 13.00 -14.65 13.92
C GLY A 85 12.35 -14.95 12.58
N MET A 86 12.98 -15.86 11.81
CA MET A 86 12.54 -16.23 10.46
C MET A 86 11.10 -16.78 10.46
N LEU A 87 10.83 -17.76 11.32
CA LEU A 87 9.54 -18.44 11.36
C LEU A 87 8.42 -17.46 11.69
N SER A 88 8.55 -16.72 12.80
CA SER A 88 7.56 -15.71 13.17
C SER A 88 7.47 -14.60 12.13
N GLY A 89 8.56 -14.26 11.43
CA GLY A 89 8.58 -13.26 10.36
C GLY A 89 7.69 -13.65 9.19
N ILE A 90 7.84 -14.90 8.74
CA ILE A 90 7.00 -15.48 7.68
C ILE A 90 5.55 -15.58 8.15
N LEU A 91 5.31 -16.11 9.35
CA LEU A 91 3.96 -16.27 9.87
C LEU A 91 3.22 -14.93 10.02
N PHE A 92 3.88 -13.89 10.55
CA PHE A 92 3.29 -12.57 10.65
C PHE A 92 3.09 -11.90 9.30
N GLN A 93 3.98 -12.06 8.32
CA GLN A 93 3.73 -11.54 6.97
C GLN A 93 2.47 -12.18 6.35
N LEU A 94 2.32 -13.50 6.45
CA LEU A 94 1.13 -14.19 5.93
C LEU A 94 -0.13 -13.80 6.69
N PHE A 95 -0.06 -13.78 8.02
CA PHE A 95 -1.19 -13.43 8.89
C PHE A 95 -1.65 -11.99 8.67
N TYR A 96 -0.73 -11.03 8.70
CA TYR A 96 -1.06 -9.61 8.48
C TYR A 96 -1.47 -9.34 7.03
N GLY A 97 -0.93 -10.04 6.04
CA GLY A 97 -1.41 -9.96 4.66
C GLY A 97 -2.85 -10.45 4.51
N LEU A 98 -3.21 -11.56 5.16
CA LEU A 98 -4.59 -12.08 5.19
C LEU A 98 -5.54 -11.15 5.94
N MET A 99 -5.15 -10.67 7.13
CA MET A 99 -5.95 -9.71 7.90
C MET A 99 -6.12 -8.37 7.17
N GLY A 100 -5.07 -7.88 6.49
CA GLY A 100 -5.13 -6.68 5.67
C GLY A 100 -6.09 -6.88 4.48
N SER A 101 -6.01 -8.03 3.81
CA SER A 101 -6.95 -8.37 2.73
C SER A 101 -8.39 -8.47 3.21
N TRP A 102 -8.61 -9.07 4.39
CA TRP A 102 -9.93 -9.14 5.03
C TRP A 102 -10.46 -7.75 5.37
N THR A 103 -9.61 -6.88 5.92
CA THR A 103 -9.98 -5.50 6.26
C THR A 103 -10.32 -4.69 5.01
N ALA A 104 -9.52 -4.82 3.93
CA ALA A 104 -9.81 -4.19 2.64
C ALA A 104 -11.12 -4.69 2.02
N TYR A 105 -11.44 -5.98 2.19
CA TYR A 105 -12.75 -6.53 1.80
C TYR A 105 -13.90 -5.86 2.56
N LEU A 106 -13.81 -5.73 3.89
CA LEU A 106 -14.84 -5.06 4.69
C LEU A 106 -15.01 -3.60 4.28
N ILE A 107 -13.91 -2.87 4.10
CA ILE A 107 -13.94 -1.47 3.65
C ILE A 107 -14.57 -1.35 2.25
N SER A 108 -14.30 -2.30 1.35
CA SER A 108 -14.91 -2.32 0.02
C SER A 108 -16.43 -2.48 0.08
N VAL A 109 -16.93 -3.35 0.95
CA VAL A 109 -18.38 -3.50 1.17
C VAL A 109 -18.99 -2.22 1.72
N LEU A 110 -18.36 -1.61 2.73
CA LEU A 110 -18.83 -0.35 3.33
C LEU A 110 -18.83 0.80 2.32
N TYR A 111 -17.79 0.90 1.50
CA TYR A 111 -17.69 1.91 0.46
C TYR A 111 -18.83 1.78 -0.58
N VAL A 112 -19.05 0.57 -1.10
CA VAL A 112 -20.11 0.33 -2.09
C VAL A 112 -21.49 0.63 -1.50
N GLU A 113 -21.73 0.26 -0.24
CA GLU A 113 -22.98 0.58 0.46
C GLU A 113 -23.16 2.10 0.61
N TYR A 114 -22.13 2.82 1.08
CA TYR A 114 -22.17 4.28 1.21
C TYR A 114 -22.45 4.97 -0.12
N ARG A 115 -21.72 4.58 -1.17
CA ARG A 115 -21.89 5.12 -2.53
C ARG A 115 -23.30 4.88 -3.05
N THR A 116 -23.82 3.66 -2.90
CA THR A 116 -25.18 3.30 -3.33
C THR A 116 -26.25 4.15 -2.63
N ARG A 117 -26.07 4.47 -1.33
CA ARG A 117 -27.00 5.36 -0.60
C ARG A 117 -26.96 6.78 -1.15
N LYS A 118 -25.76 7.32 -1.38
CA LYS A 118 -25.57 8.68 -1.89
C LYS A 118 -26.07 8.86 -3.32
N GLU A 119 -25.91 7.85 -4.16
CA GLU A 119 -26.47 7.83 -5.52
C GLU A 119 -28.02 7.81 -5.48
N ARG A 120 -28.65 7.12 -4.52
CA ARG A 120 -30.11 7.19 -4.30
C ARG A 120 -30.59 8.57 -3.85
N GLU A 121 -29.75 9.28 -3.10
CA GLU A 121 -29.95 10.67 -2.71
C GLU A 121 -29.65 11.66 -3.85
N LYS A 122 -29.28 11.17 -5.04
CA LYS A 122 -28.90 11.97 -6.23
C LYS A 122 -27.70 12.88 -6.01
N VAL A 123 -26.76 12.50 -5.14
CA VAL A 123 -25.49 13.21 -4.94
C VAL A 123 -24.53 12.87 -6.08
N ASP A 124 -23.98 13.89 -6.73
CA ASP A 124 -22.93 13.75 -7.76
C ASP A 124 -21.54 13.91 -7.14
N PHE A 125 -20.58 13.11 -7.62
CA PHE A 125 -19.20 13.05 -7.16
C PHE A 125 -18.17 13.44 -8.24
N ARG A 126 -18.58 13.97 -9.40
CA ARG A 126 -17.66 14.32 -10.51
C ARG A 126 -16.46 15.19 -10.11
N ASN A 127 -16.59 16.06 -9.10
CA ASN A 127 -15.54 16.96 -8.62
C ASN A 127 -15.09 16.68 -7.17
N HIS A 128 -15.46 15.52 -6.61
CA HIS A 128 -15.21 15.21 -5.20
C HIS A 128 -14.76 13.77 -5.01
N VAL A 129 -13.54 13.60 -4.51
CA VAL A 129 -13.01 12.28 -4.15
C VAL A 129 -13.56 11.87 -2.80
N ILE A 130 -14.36 10.80 -2.76
CA ILE A 130 -14.87 10.24 -1.51
C ILE A 130 -13.69 9.79 -0.65
N GLN A 131 -13.64 10.27 0.60
CA GLN A 131 -12.61 9.90 1.57
C GLN A 131 -13.15 8.94 2.64
N TRP A 132 -12.24 8.25 3.32
CA TRP A 132 -12.60 7.24 4.32
C TRP A 132 -13.46 7.77 5.48
N PHE A 133 -13.20 9.00 5.96
CA PHE A 133 -14.00 9.58 7.04
C PHE A 133 -15.44 9.92 6.61
N GLU A 134 -15.69 10.16 5.32
CA GLU A 134 -17.04 10.43 4.80
C GLU A 134 -17.89 9.16 4.78
N VAL A 135 -17.25 8.03 4.44
CA VAL A 135 -17.87 6.71 4.54
C VAL A 135 -18.25 6.42 5.99
N LEU A 136 -17.38 6.76 6.95
CA LEU A 136 -17.71 6.64 8.38
C LEU A 136 -18.86 7.55 8.78
N ASP A 137 -18.87 8.82 8.34
CA ASP A 137 -19.94 9.76 8.66
C ASP A 137 -21.30 9.26 8.16
N GLY A 138 -21.37 8.82 6.91
CA GLY A 138 -22.64 8.39 6.31
C GLY A 138 -23.18 7.05 6.82
N LEU A 139 -22.33 6.19 7.39
CA LEU A 139 -22.75 4.86 7.87
C LEU A 139 -22.88 4.77 9.39
N LEU A 140 -22.02 5.46 10.14
CA LEU A 140 -21.90 5.36 11.59
C LEU A 140 -22.19 6.69 12.31
N GLY A 141 -22.15 7.82 11.59
CA GLY A 141 -22.45 9.15 12.11
C GLY A 141 -21.24 9.98 12.54
N ARG A 142 -21.52 11.21 12.93
CA ARG A 142 -20.54 12.30 13.10
C ARG A 142 -19.47 12.05 14.15
N HIS A 143 -19.78 11.29 15.21
CA HIS A 143 -18.81 10.94 16.25
C HIS A 143 -17.69 10.07 15.68
N TRP A 144 -18.06 9.04 14.90
CA TRP A 144 -17.11 8.13 14.26
C TRP A 144 -16.31 8.80 13.15
N ARG A 145 -16.91 9.75 12.43
CA ARG A 145 -16.17 10.62 11.50
C ARG A 145 -15.01 11.32 12.20
N ASN A 146 -15.28 11.99 13.32
CA ASN A 146 -14.27 12.79 14.02
C ASN A 146 -13.17 11.91 14.62
N ILE A 147 -13.53 10.76 15.19
CA ILE A 147 -12.56 9.76 15.67
C ILE A 147 -11.69 9.27 14.50
N GLY A 148 -12.32 8.89 13.39
CA GLY A 148 -11.61 8.43 12.20
C GLY A 148 -10.67 9.49 11.63
N LEU A 149 -11.13 10.74 11.54
CA LEU A 149 -10.30 11.85 11.07
C LEU A 149 -9.09 12.08 11.99
N PHE A 150 -9.29 12.05 13.30
CA PHE A 150 -8.19 12.15 14.26
C PHE A 150 -7.14 11.05 14.03
N PHE A 151 -7.57 9.78 13.99
CA PHE A 151 -6.66 8.65 13.75
C PHE A 151 -5.95 8.74 12.40
N ASN A 152 -6.66 9.10 11.32
CA ASN A 152 -6.07 9.22 10.00
C ASN A 152 -5.04 10.37 9.93
N CYS A 153 -5.36 11.55 10.46
CA CYS A 153 -4.43 12.66 10.55
C CYS A 153 -3.18 12.31 11.37
N THR A 154 -3.34 11.64 12.50
CA THR A 154 -2.21 11.15 13.31
C THR A 154 -1.36 10.14 12.53
N PHE A 155 -1.98 9.19 11.85
CA PHE A 155 -1.28 8.19 11.05
C PHE A 155 -0.50 8.83 9.89
N LEU A 156 -1.10 9.78 9.16
CA LEU A 156 -0.44 10.50 8.07
C LEU A 156 0.72 11.36 8.56
N LEU A 157 0.57 12.03 9.72
CA LEU A 157 1.64 12.81 10.33
C LEU A 157 2.85 11.93 10.63
N PHE A 158 2.68 10.83 11.38
CA PHE A 158 3.79 9.93 11.71
C PHE A 158 4.33 9.20 10.49
N GLY A 159 3.47 8.81 9.55
CA GLY A 159 3.87 8.23 8.27
C GLY A 159 4.80 9.15 7.48
N SER A 160 4.46 10.44 7.39
CA SER A 160 5.32 11.44 6.72
C SER A 160 6.68 11.62 7.41
N VAL A 161 6.72 11.59 8.74
CA VAL A 161 7.97 11.67 9.51
C VAL A 161 8.85 10.44 9.26
N ILE A 162 8.27 9.24 9.30
CA ILE A 162 8.99 7.98 9.00
C ILE A 162 9.55 8.02 7.59
N GLN A 163 8.75 8.49 6.62
CA GLN A 163 9.17 8.60 5.22
C GLN A 163 10.30 9.61 5.03
N LEU A 164 10.28 10.75 5.71
CA LEU A 164 11.36 11.73 5.64
C LEU A 164 12.67 11.20 6.24
N ILE A 165 12.59 10.51 7.39
CA ILE A 165 13.76 9.86 8.01
C ILE A 165 14.30 8.75 7.10
N ALA A 166 13.42 8.02 6.43
CA ALA A 166 13.77 6.98 5.46
C ALA A 166 14.53 7.54 4.26
N CYS A 167 14.02 8.59 3.62
CA CYS A 167 14.69 9.27 2.52
C CYS A 167 16.09 9.75 2.94
N ALA A 168 16.18 10.40 4.09
CA ALA A 168 17.45 10.89 4.62
C ALA A 168 18.46 9.76 4.91
N SER A 169 17.98 8.62 5.44
CA SER A 169 18.81 7.45 5.68
C SER A 169 19.32 6.83 4.37
N ASN A 170 18.45 6.73 3.36
CA ASN A 170 18.79 6.18 2.04
C ASN A 170 19.86 7.03 1.32
N ILE A 171 19.66 8.34 1.21
CA ILE A 171 20.63 9.22 0.55
C ILE A 171 21.97 9.25 1.28
N TYR A 172 21.98 9.14 2.60
CA TYR A 172 23.20 9.09 3.40
C TYR A 172 24.10 7.90 3.02
N TYR A 173 23.52 6.77 2.59
CA TYR A 173 24.30 5.62 2.12
C TYR A 173 24.93 5.81 0.74
N ILE A 174 24.48 6.82 -0.02
CA ILE A 174 25.10 7.26 -1.28
C ILE A 174 26.11 8.37 -1.00
N ASN A 175 25.74 9.35 -0.18
CA ASN A 175 26.53 10.53 0.13
C ASN A 175 26.51 10.83 1.63
N ASP A 176 27.61 10.50 2.30
CA ASP A 176 27.83 10.64 3.73
C ASP A 176 28.49 11.97 4.13
N ASN A 177 28.67 12.92 3.20
CA ASN A 177 29.24 14.24 3.48
C ASN A 177 28.35 15.12 4.37
N LEU A 178 27.04 14.86 4.40
CA LEU A 178 26.09 15.53 5.29
C LEU A 178 25.55 14.53 6.31
N ASP A 179 25.28 15.00 7.52
CA ASP A 179 24.64 14.17 8.53
C ASP A 179 23.18 13.86 8.14
N LYS A 180 22.66 12.73 8.65
CA LYS A 180 21.29 12.29 8.35
C LYS A 180 20.25 13.36 8.66
N ARG A 181 20.44 14.18 9.69
CA ARG A 181 19.47 15.22 10.07
C ARG A 181 19.47 16.36 9.05
N THR A 182 20.63 16.80 8.58
CA THR A 182 20.71 17.78 7.49
C THR A 182 20.06 17.25 6.21
N TRP A 183 20.28 15.98 5.85
CA TRP A 183 19.56 15.35 4.75
C TRP A 183 18.04 15.34 4.95
N THR A 184 17.55 15.10 6.17
CA THR A 184 16.11 15.18 6.49
C THR A 184 15.56 16.57 6.20
N TYR A 185 16.28 17.64 6.55
CA TYR A 185 15.82 19.01 6.28
C TYR A 185 15.76 19.32 4.78
N ILE A 186 16.77 18.87 4.01
CA ILE A 186 16.80 19.05 2.55
C ILE A 186 15.62 18.33 1.90
N PHE A 187 15.44 17.05 2.18
CA PHE A 187 14.31 16.28 1.63
C PHE A 187 12.96 16.79 2.13
N GLY A 188 12.86 17.22 3.38
CA GLY A 188 11.66 17.86 3.92
C GLY A 188 11.26 19.10 3.13
N ALA A 189 12.22 19.98 2.83
CA ALA A 189 11.98 21.16 2.01
C ALA A 189 11.57 20.80 0.57
N CYS A 190 12.24 19.82 -0.04
CA CYS A 190 11.87 19.34 -1.39
C CYS A 190 10.46 18.74 -1.41
N CYS A 191 10.14 17.84 -0.48
CA CYS A 191 8.82 17.21 -0.41
C CYS A 191 7.71 18.23 -0.08
N ALA A 192 7.98 19.28 0.69
CA ALA A 192 6.99 20.32 0.96
C ALA A 192 6.53 21.06 -0.31
N THR A 193 7.38 21.14 -1.35
CA THR A 193 7.00 21.77 -2.63
C THR A 193 5.92 20.99 -3.38
N THR A 194 5.69 19.71 -3.06
CA THR A 194 4.62 18.92 -3.70
C THR A 194 3.22 19.42 -3.33
N VAL A 195 3.08 20.19 -2.24
CA VAL A 195 1.81 20.86 -1.86
C VAL A 195 1.31 21.82 -2.95
N PHE A 196 2.23 22.36 -3.77
CA PHE A 196 1.85 23.24 -4.88
C PHE A 196 1.37 22.49 -6.12
N ILE A 197 1.44 21.15 -6.14
CA ILE A 197 0.92 20.32 -7.22
C ILE A 197 -0.59 20.14 -6.98
N PRO A 198 -1.47 20.84 -7.73
CA PRO A 198 -2.87 21.03 -7.33
C PRO A 198 -3.72 19.75 -7.35
N SER A 199 -3.30 18.75 -8.11
CA SER A 199 -3.95 17.47 -8.19
C SER A 199 -3.06 16.50 -8.93
N PHE A 200 -2.72 15.36 -8.31
CA PHE A 200 -2.21 14.20 -9.04
C PHE A 200 -3.37 13.54 -9.77
N HIS A 201 -3.94 14.28 -10.72
CA HIS A 201 -4.89 13.71 -11.65
C HIS A 201 -4.08 12.69 -12.46
N ASN A 202 -4.36 11.42 -12.13
CA ASN A 202 -3.95 10.20 -12.80
C ASN A 202 -2.67 9.52 -12.25
N TYR A 203 -2.87 8.76 -11.19
CA TYR A 203 -1.91 7.87 -10.52
C TYR A 203 -1.24 6.79 -11.39
N ARG A 204 -1.60 6.65 -12.67
CA ARG A 204 -1.23 5.50 -13.50
C ARG A 204 0.28 5.36 -13.69
N ILE A 205 0.95 6.40 -14.16
CA ILE A 205 2.41 6.37 -14.43
C ILE A 205 3.19 6.25 -13.12
N TRP A 206 2.82 7.04 -12.11
CA TRP A 206 3.52 7.03 -10.82
C TRP A 206 3.38 5.69 -10.09
N SER A 207 2.19 5.09 -10.08
CA SER A 207 1.98 3.77 -9.47
C SER A 207 2.72 2.66 -10.22
N PHE A 208 2.78 2.74 -11.56
CA PHE A 208 3.53 1.79 -12.38
C PHE A 208 5.05 1.91 -12.14
N LEU A 209 5.57 3.14 -12.15
CA LEU A 209 6.98 3.40 -11.83
C LEU A 209 7.30 2.95 -10.41
N GLY A 210 6.43 3.21 -9.45
CA GLY A 210 6.59 2.76 -8.07
C GLY A 210 6.70 1.26 -7.93
N LEU A 211 5.88 0.52 -8.68
CA LEU A 211 5.98 -0.92 -8.75
C LEU A 211 7.33 -1.40 -9.30
N LEU A 212 7.83 -0.78 -10.38
CA LEU A 212 9.13 -1.14 -10.95
C LEU A 212 10.29 -0.88 -9.98
N MET A 213 10.26 0.29 -9.32
CA MET A 213 11.29 0.70 -8.34
C MET A 213 11.37 -0.26 -7.16
N THR A 214 10.21 -0.65 -6.62
CA THR A 214 10.10 -1.57 -5.48
C THR A 214 10.43 -3.01 -5.87
N THR A 215 9.99 -3.46 -7.06
CA THR A 215 10.36 -4.78 -7.62
C THR A 215 11.86 -4.91 -7.76
N TYR A 216 12.50 -3.94 -8.43
CA TYR A 216 13.94 -3.95 -8.65
C TYR A 216 14.68 -4.04 -7.31
N THR A 217 14.28 -3.21 -6.35
CA THR A 217 14.92 -3.17 -5.03
C THR A 217 14.76 -4.49 -4.28
N ALA A 218 13.55 -5.07 -4.25
CA ALA A 218 13.29 -6.32 -3.55
C ALA A 218 14.09 -7.49 -4.12
N TRP A 219 14.13 -7.62 -5.45
CA TRP A 219 14.89 -8.66 -6.12
C TRP A 219 16.40 -8.41 -6.04
N TYR A 220 16.84 -7.15 -6.09
CA TYR A 220 18.23 -6.79 -5.82
C TYR A 220 18.64 -7.25 -4.42
N LEU A 221 17.87 -6.93 -3.37
CA LEU A 221 18.16 -7.38 -2.00
C LEU A 221 18.25 -8.91 -1.92
N THR A 222 17.29 -9.60 -2.53
CA THR A 222 17.24 -11.07 -2.54
C THR A 222 18.48 -11.67 -3.20
N ILE A 223 18.76 -11.27 -4.43
CA ILE A 223 19.85 -11.82 -5.24
C ILE A 223 21.21 -11.44 -4.65
N ALA A 224 21.39 -10.17 -4.26
CA ALA A 224 22.66 -9.70 -3.69
C ALA A 224 22.99 -10.42 -2.38
N SER A 225 22.01 -10.66 -1.50
CA SER A 225 22.23 -11.41 -0.27
C SER A 225 22.55 -12.88 -0.52
N LEU A 226 21.89 -13.52 -1.50
CA LEU A 226 22.19 -14.91 -1.86
C LEU A 226 23.59 -15.04 -2.48
N LEU A 227 23.99 -14.10 -3.34
CA LEU A 227 25.33 -14.07 -3.94
C LEU A 227 26.43 -13.72 -2.94
N HIS A 228 26.13 -12.84 -1.98
CA HIS A 228 27.04 -12.53 -0.88
C HIS A 228 27.28 -13.76 0.00
N GLY A 229 26.26 -14.59 0.19
CA GLY A 229 26.29 -15.72 1.10
C GLY A 229 26.24 -15.28 2.57
N GLN A 230 26.24 -16.27 3.46
CA GLN A 230 26.28 -16.02 4.90
C GLN A 230 27.61 -15.40 5.31
N VAL A 231 27.54 -14.33 6.11
CA VAL A 231 28.73 -13.78 6.75
C VAL A 231 29.34 -14.83 7.68
N GLU A 232 30.67 -14.90 7.73
CA GLU A 232 31.37 -15.86 8.58
C GLU A 232 30.95 -15.72 10.05
N GLY A 233 30.50 -16.82 10.66
CA GLY A 233 30.03 -16.84 12.04
C GLY A 233 28.69 -16.13 12.28
N VAL A 234 27.86 -15.92 11.24
CA VAL A 234 26.54 -15.31 11.39
C VAL A 234 25.71 -16.01 12.47
N LYS A 235 25.09 -15.21 13.34
CA LYS A 235 24.19 -15.69 14.39
C LYS A 235 22.76 -15.29 14.05
N HIS A 236 21.83 -16.17 14.38
CA HIS A 236 20.39 -15.95 14.27
C HIS A 236 19.75 -16.19 15.64
N SER A 237 19.95 -15.25 16.57
CA SER A 237 19.52 -15.41 17.98
C SER A 237 18.07 -15.01 18.25
N ALA A 238 17.39 -14.48 17.23
CA ALA A 238 16.04 -13.97 17.34
C ALA A 238 15.01 -15.08 17.64
N PRO A 239 14.03 -14.83 18.52
CA PRO A 239 13.82 -13.60 19.29
C PRO A 239 14.61 -13.56 20.60
N SER A 240 15.28 -12.43 20.88
CA SER A 240 16.09 -12.26 22.10
C SER A 240 15.34 -11.58 23.25
N THR A 241 14.35 -10.74 22.97
CA THR A 241 13.51 -10.07 23.98
C THR A 241 12.07 -9.90 23.48
N MET A 242 11.12 -9.82 24.41
CA MET A 242 9.70 -9.55 24.08
C MET A 242 9.50 -8.20 23.39
N VAL A 243 10.27 -7.18 23.79
CA VAL A 243 10.19 -5.85 23.18
C VAL A 243 10.58 -5.91 21.71
N LEU A 244 11.68 -6.58 21.36
CA LEU A 244 12.09 -6.75 19.96
C LEU A 244 11.07 -7.58 19.20
N TYR A 245 10.56 -8.66 19.78
CA TYR A 245 9.55 -9.51 19.14
C TYR A 245 8.32 -8.72 18.69
N PHE A 246 7.72 -7.93 19.59
CA PHE A 246 6.54 -7.12 19.25
C PHE A 246 6.86 -5.87 18.43
N THR A 247 8.05 -5.28 18.58
CA THR A 247 8.50 -4.17 17.73
C THR A 247 8.59 -4.62 16.27
N GLY A 248 9.22 -5.77 16.03
CA GLY A 248 9.33 -6.33 14.69
C GLY A 248 7.98 -6.75 14.13
N ALA A 249 7.10 -7.35 14.94
CA ALA A 249 5.75 -7.69 14.51
C ALA A 249 4.94 -6.44 14.11
N THR A 250 5.08 -5.34 14.86
CA THR A 250 4.43 -4.06 14.56
C THR A 250 4.94 -3.44 13.24
N ASN A 251 6.24 -3.56 12.95
CA ASN A 251 6.78 -3.09 11.67
C ASN A 251 6.26 -3.93 10.49
N ILE A 252 6.09 -5.25 10.66
CA ILE A 252 5.43 -6.08 9.64
C ILE A 252 3.97 -5.65 9.47
N LEU A 253 3.22 -5.40 10.56
CA LEU A 253 1.84 -4.93 10.50
C LEU A 253 1.71 -3.64 9.68
N TYR A 254 2.66 -2.70 9.82
CA TYR A 254 2.69 -1.47 9.05
C TYR A 254 2.70 -1.70 7.52
N THR A 255 3.33 -2.79 7.05
CA THR A 255 3.37 -3.19 5.62
C THR A 255 1.98 -3.35 5.02
N PHE A 256 1.02 -3.85 5.80
CA PHE A 256 -0.34 -4.15 5.34
C PHE A 256 -1.38 -3.16 5.88
N GLY A 257 -0.95 -2.08 6.53
CA GLY A 257 -1.81 -1.13 7.25
C GLY A 257 -2.36 0.05 6.43
N GLY A 258 -2.03 0.15 5.13
CA GLY A 258 -2.38 1.28 4.26
C GLY A 258 -3.85 1.37 3.85
N HIS A 259 -4.80 1.18 4.78
CA HIS A 259 -6.22 1.06 4.46
C HIS A 259 -6.94 2.38 4.22
N ALA A 260 -6.45 3.51 4.76
CA ALA A 260 -7.11 4.81 4.60
C ALA A 260 -7.24 5.23 3.12
N VAL A 261 -6.22 4.93 2.30
CA VAL A 261 -6.19 5.26 0.86
C VAL A 261 -7.06 4.32 0.01
N THR A 262 -7.50 3.19 0.54
CA THR A 262 -8.26 2.19 -0.24
C THR A 262 -9.59 2.75 -0.75
N VAL A 263 -10.23 3.64 0.02
CA VAL A 263 -11.47 4.31 -0.38
C VAL A 263 -11.26 5.25 -1.56
N GLU A 264 -10.16 5.99 -1.56
CA GLU A 264 -9.81 6.90 -2.65
C GLU A 264 -9.48 6.13 -3.93
N ILE A 265 -8.74 5.02 -3.81
CA ILE A 265 -8.46 4.12 -4.94
C ILE A 265 -9.78 3.55 -5.50
N MET A 266 -10.67 3.04 -4.63
CA MET A 266 -11.97 2.54 -5.06
C MET A 266 -12.83 3.60 -5.74
N HIS A 267 -12.75 4.84 -5.27
CA HIS A 267 -13.46 5.95 -5.88
C HIS A 267 -12.95 6.27 -7.28
N ALA A 268 -11.64 6.17 -7.51
CA ALA A 268 -11.03 6.33 -8.82
C ALA A 268 -11.31 5.16 -9.79
N MET A 269 -11.81 4.01 -9.31
CA MET A 269 -12.10 2.85 -10.15
C MET A 269 -13.39 2.99 -10.95
N TRP A 270 -13.36 2.47 -12.19
CA TRP A 270 -14.58 2.26 -12.99
C TRP A 270 -15.48 1.18 -12.41
N LYS A 271 -14.95 0.19 -11.68
CA LYS A 271 -15.74 -0.92 -11.09
C LYS A 271 -15.28 -1.23 -9.66
N PRO A 272 -15.66 -0.42 -8.66
CA PRO A 272 -15.16 -0.55 -7.28
C PRO A 272 -15.45 -1.91 -6.63
N GLN A 273 -16.48 -2.62 -7.06
CA GLN A 273 -16.84 -3.96 -6.55
C GLN A 273 -15.74 -5.00 -6.77
N LYS A 274 -14.87 -4.79 -7.75
CA LYS A 274 -13.73 -5.66 -8.05
C LYS A 274 -12.54 -5.43 -7.11
N PHE A 275 -12.53 -4.36 -6.33
CA PHE A 275 -11.40 -3.95 -5.50
C PHE A 275 -10.93 -5.03 -4.53
N LYS A 276 -11.87 -5.76 -3.90
CA LYS A 276 -11.56 -6.86 -2.97
C LYS A 276 -10.59 -7.90 -3.54
N LEU A 277 -10.78 -8.29 -4.80
CA LEU A 277 -9.91 -9.28 -5.45
C LEU A 277 -8.59 -8.64 -5.88
N ILE A 278 -8.63 -7.39 -6.35
CA ILE A 278 -7.44 -6.62 -6.73
C ILE A 278 -6.48 -6.48 -5.55
N TYR A 279 -7.01 -6.10 -4.38
CA TYR A 279 -6.21 -5.93 -3.18
C TYR A 279 -5.58 -7.25 -2.75
N LEU A 280 -6.33 -8.36 -2.77
CA LEU A 280 -5.81 -9.69 -2.46
C LEU A 280 -4.68 -10.10 -3.42
N ILE A 281 -4.84 -9.90 -4.73
CA ILE A 281 -3.80 -10.21 -5.71
C ILE A 281 -2.58 -9.29 -5.52
N ALA A 282 -2.79 -8.01 -5.21
CA ALA A 282 -1.70 -7.08 -4.86
C ALA A 282 -0.94 -7.57 -3.62
N THR A 283 -1.64 -8.03 -2.58
CA THR A 283 -1.02 -8.59 -1.37
C THR A 283 -0.23 -9.87 -1.68
N VAL A 284 -0.74 -10.77 -2.51
CA VAL A 284 0.01 -11.96 -2.96
C VAL A 284 1.29 -11.55 -3.67
N TYR A 285 1.20 -10.58 -4.58
CA TYR A 285 2.38 -10.04 -5.26
C TYR A 285 3.36 -9.39 -4.27
N VAL A 286 2.89 -8.59 -3.31
CA VAL A 286 3.72 -8.00 -2.26
C VAL A 286 4.48 -9.08 -1.50
N LEU A 287 3.82 -10.17 -1.13
CA LEU A 287 4.47 -11.31 -0.47
C LEU A 287 5.60 -11.91 -1.31
N THR A 288 5.50 -11.92 -2.65
CA THR A 288 6.60 -12.36 -3.52
C THR A 288 7.82 -11.43 -3.50
N LEU A 289 7.64 -10.17 -3.11
CA LEU A 289 8.74 -9.22 -2.95
C LEU A 289 9.28 -9.26 -1.52
N THR A 290 8.39 -9.27 -0.53
CA THR A 290 8.74 -9.08 0.89
C THR A 290 9.25 -10.34 1.55
N LEU A 291 8.75 -11.53 1.22
CA LEU A 291 9.23 -12.78 1.82
C LEU A 291 10.65 -13.13 1.33
N PRO A 292 10.95 -13.18 0.02
CA PRO A 292 12.29 -13.53 -0.43
C PRO A 292 13.34 -12.52 0.01
N SER A 293 13.05 -11.22 -0.10
CA SER A 293 14.00 -10.17 0.29
C SER A 293 14.28 -10.18 1.79
N ALA A 294 13.25 -10.24 2.64
CA ALA A 294 13.43 -10.32 4.08
C ALA A 294 14.19 -11.58 4.49
N SER A 295 13.81 -12.72 3.94
CA SER A 295 14.40 -14.01 4.29
C SER A 295 15.86 -14.12 3.83
N ALA A 296 16.17 -13.72 2.60
CA ALA A 296 17.53 -13.81 2.06
C ALA A 296 18.50 -12.89 2.80
N VAL A 297 18.10 -11.64 3.06
CA VAL A 297 18.94 -10.68 3.80
C VAL A 297 19.12 -11.14 5.24
N TYR A 298 18.05 -11.59 5.91
CA TYR A 298 18.17 -12.12 7.27
C TYR A 298 19.01 -13.40 7.33
N TRP A 299 18.87 -14.30 6.36
CA TRP A 299 19.71 -15.50 6.27
C TRP A 299 21.19 -15.16 6.10
N ALA A 300 21.52 -14.18 5.27
CA ALA A 300 22.90 -13.76 5.00
C ALA A 300 23.55 -13.04 6.19
N PHE A 301 22.82 -12.13 6.86
CA PHE A 301 23.39 -11.19 7.84
C PHE A 301 22.96 -11.40 9.30
N GLY A 302 21.88 -12.16 9.55
CA GLY A 302 21.43 -12.52 10.89
C GLY A 302 21.31 -11.35 11.86
N ASP A 303 21.92 -11.47 13.03
CA ASP A 303 21.86 -10.51 14.13
C ASP A 303 22.56 -9.18 13.83
N THR A 304 23.41 -9.09 12.81
CA THR A 304 24.03 -7.81 12.40
C THR A 304 22.97 -6.78 11.98
N LEU A 305 21.81 -7.25 11.51
CA LEU A 305 20.67 -6.38 11.21
C LEU A 305 20.12 -5.68 12.45
N LEU A 306 20.28 -6.23 13.66
CA LEU A 306 19.78 -5.59 14.90
C LEU A 306 20.39 -4.21 15.16
N THR A 307 21.59 -3.95 14.64
CA THR A 307 22.26 -2.64 14.71
C THR A 307 22.15 -1.82 13.43
N HIS A 308 21.57 -2.40 12.36
CA HIS A 308 21.45 -1.80 11.04
C HIS A 308 20.01 -1.97 10.52
N SER A 309 19.14 -1.02 10.85
CA SER A 309 17.71 -1.09 10.51
C SER A 309 17.41 -1.02 9.00
N ASN A 310 18.35 -0.53 8.18
CA ASN A 310 18.21 -0.47 6.73
C ASN A 310 19.09 -1.53 6.07
N ALA A 311 18.46 -2.50 5.41
CA ALA A 311 19.11 -3.64 4.77
C ALA A 311 20.21 -3.25 3.75
N VAL A 312 20.07 -2.12 3.05
CA VAL A 312 21.05 -1.71 2.04
C VAL A 312 22.41 -1.34 2.65
N SER A 313 22.47 -1.06 3.95
CA SER A 313 23.71 -0.70 4.63
C SER A 313 24.69 -1.86 4.77
N LEU A 314 24.19 -3.10 4.74
CA LEU A 314 25.00 -4.31 4.88
C LEU A 314 25.47 -4.87 3.52
N LEU A 315 24.90 -4.38 2.42
CA LEU A 315 25.29 -4.80 1.08
C LEU A 315 26.47 -3.95 0.56
N PRO A 316 27.39 -4.57 -0.21
CA PRO A 316 28.58 -3.89 -0.72
C PRO A 316 28.21 -2.72 -1.64
N ARG A 317 28.99 -1.62 -1.56
CA ARG A 317 28.86 -0.44 -2.43
C ARG A 317 29.10 -0.85 -3.89
N THR A 318 28.03 -0.94 -4.67
CA THR A 318 28.06 -1.25 -6.11
C THR A 318 27.08 -0.34 -6.84
N ARG A 319 27.25 -0.18 -8.16
CA ARG A 319 26.31 0.59 -8.99
C ARG A 319 24.88 0.04 -8.92
N PHE A 320 24.72 -1.28 -8.77
CA PHE A 320 23.41 -1.92 -8.64
C PHE A 320 22.74 -1.59 -7.30
N ARG A 321 23.53 -1.56 -6.21
CA ARG A 321 23.09 -1.09 -4.90
C ARG A 321 22.64 0.36 -4.97
N ASP A 322 23.46 1.23 -5.55
CA ASP A 322 23.18 2.66 -5.60
C ASP A 322 21.94 2.94 -6.45
N ALA A 323 21.75 2.20 -7.54
CA ALA A 323 20.51 2.23 -8.31
C ALA A 323 19.29 1.82 -7.46
N ALA A 324 19.40 0.78 -6.62
CA ALA A 324 18.30 0.36 -5.73
C ALA A 324 17.96 1.47 -4.72
N VAL A 325 18.97 2.11 -4.13
CA VAL A 325 18.78 3.21 -3.20
C VAL A 325 18.14 4.43 -3.90
N ILE A 326 18.60 4.80 -5.09
CA ILE A 326 18.02 5.92 -5.87
C ILE A 326 16.58 5.61 -6.27
N LEU A 327 16.27 4.40 -6.74
CA LEU A 327 14.91 4.01 -7.11
C LEU A 327 13.99 4.02 -5.89
N MET A 328 14.43 3.56 -4.72
CA MET A 328 13.66 3.71 -3.49
C MET A 328 13.47 5.16 -3.08
N LEU A 329 14.49 6.01 -3.24
CA LEU A 329 14.35 7.44 -2.95
C LEU A 329 13.30 8.11 -3.84
N ILE A 330 13.31 7.80 -5.14
CA ILE A 330 12.30 8.32 -6.07
C ILE A 330 10.91 7.81 -5.65
N HIS A 331 10.76 6.50 -5.42
CA HIS A 331 9.50 5.91 -4.95
C HIS A 331 8.97 6.57 -3.68
N GLN A 332 9.85 6.94 -2.76
CA GLN A 332 9.45 7.50 -1.47
C GLN A 332 8.97 8.95 -1.55
N VAL A 333 9.41 9.68 -2.57
CA VAL A 333 9.06 11.09 -2.81
C VAL A 333 7.83 11.23 -3.71
N THR A 334 7.49 10.18 -4.48
CA THR A 334 6.35 10.14 -5.42
C THR A 334 5.08 9.57 -4.80
#